data_AF-A0A9E0J765-F1
#
_entry.id   AF-A0A9E0J765-F1
#
_cell.length_a   1.000
_cell.length_b   1.000
_cell.length_c   1.000
_cell.angle_alpha   90.00
_cell.angle_beta   90.00
_cell.angle_gamma   90.00
#
_symmetry.space_group_name_H-M   'P 1'
#
loop_
_entity.id
_entity.type
_entity.pdbx_description
1 polymer ?
#
loop_
_entity_poly.entity_id
_entity_poly.type
_entity_poly.pdbx_seq_one_letter_code
_entity_poly.pdbx_strand_id
1 'polypeptide(L)'
;MAIQGLRGAVEAAIQRASNATGVDFTFLMKTANRESGYNPRAKASTSSAAGLFQFVEQTWLSTLKQHGSKYGYARYADLISKGSDGRYSVNGAEARKAVMDLRLDPHAASLMAGELASDHASYLKGRTGRTPTAGELYAAHFLG
;
A
#
# COMPACT_ATOMS: atom_id res chain seq x y z
N MET A 1 20.87 -12.91 13.24
CA MET A 1 19.87 -12.42 14.23
C MET A 1 19.08 -11.20 13.77
N ALA A 2 19.66 -10.18 13.12
CA ALA A 2 18.88 -8.98 12.69
C ALA A 2 17.80 -9.24 11.61
N ILE A 3 18.05 -10.15 10.66
CA ILE A 3 17.12 -10.46 9.55
C ILE A 3 15.84 -11.15 10.05
N GLN A 4 15.94 -11.99 11.09
CA GLN A 4 14.80 -12.69 11.70
C GLN A 4 13.86 -11.72 12.44
N GLY A 5 14.42 -10.73 13.13
CA GLY A 5 13.64 -9.69 13.81
C GLY A 5 12.86 -8.80 12.85
N LEU A 6 13.45 -8.43 11.71
CA LEU A 6 12.78 -7.64 10.68
C LEU A 6 11.60 -8.41 10.05
N ARG A 7 11.81 -9.70 9.77
CA ARG A 7 10.76 -10.55 9.20
C ARG A 7 9.57 -10.71 10.15
N GLY A 8 9.82 -10.92 11.45
CA GLY A 8 8.76 -10.97 12.46
C GLY A 8 7.96 -9.66 12.57
N ALA A 9 8.62 -8.51 12.47
CA ALA A 9 7.95 -7.21 12.46
C ALA A 9 7.06 -7.02 11.22
N VAL A 10 7.53 -7.47 10.05
CA VAL A 10 6.76 -7.45 8.79
C VAL A 10 5.54 -8.36 8.88
N GLU A 11 5.71 -9.60 9.35
CA GLU A 11 4.59 -10.55 9.52
C GLU A 11 3.53 -9.99 10.46
N ALA A 12 3.94 -9.39 11.60
CA ALA A 12 3.00 -8.76 12.54
C ALA A 12 2.29 -7.55 11.93
N ALA A 13 2.97 -6.73 11.11
CA ALA A 13 2.35 -5.61 10.40
C ALA A 13 1.31 -6.08 9.38
N ILE A 14 1.63 -7.13 8.61
CA ILE A 14 0.72 -7.72 7.64
C ILE A 14 -0.50 -8.36 8.33
N GLN A 15 -0.30 -9.04 9.46
CA GLN A 15 -1.40 -9.62 10.24
C GLN A 15 -2.36 -8.54 10.75
N ARG A 16 -1.84 -7.42 11.28
CA ARG A 16 -2.68 -6.30 11.72
C ARG A 16 -3.45 -5.69 10.54
N ALA A 17 -2.81 -5.51 9.40
CA ALA A 17 -3.46 -4.99 8.22
C ALA A 17 -4.57 -5.91 7.71
N SER A 18 -4.31 -7.22 7.64
CA SER A 18 -5.31 -8.23 7.26
C SER A 18 -6.55 -8.14 8.15
N ASN A 19 -6.36 -8.07 9.47
CA ASN A 19 -7.47 -7.94 10.41
C ASN A 19 -8.24 -6.61 10.25
N ALA A 20 -7.54 -5.51 9.93
CA ALA A 20 -8.12 -4.18 9.85
C ALA A 20 -8.87 -3.91 8.53
N THR A 21 -8.39 -4.46 7.42
CA THR A 21 -8.97 -4.25 6.08
C THR A 21 -9.89 -5.39 5.65
N GLY A 22 -9.79 -6.56 6.29
CA GLY A 22 -10.51 -7.78 5.91
C GLY A 22 -9.90 -8.51 4.70
N VAL A 23 -8.76 -8.05 4.18
CA VAL A 23 -8.03 -8.74 3.11
C VAL A 23 -7.26 -9.93 3.70
N ASP A 24 -7.25 -11.04 2.98
CA ASP A 24 -6.60 -12.29 3.41
C ASP A 24 -5.10 -12.09 3.72
N PHE A 25 -4.68 -12.59 4.89
CA PHE A 25 -3.30 -12.52 5.36
C PHE A 25 -2.33 -13.20 4.39
N THR A 26 -2.70 -14.37 3.87
CA THR A 26 -1.84 -15.15 2.97
C THR A 26 -1.63 -14.42 1.65
N PHE A 27 -2.67 -13.77 1.13
CA PHE A 27 -2.56 -12.90 -0.03
C PHE A 27 -1.57 -11.76 0.21
N LEU A 28 -1.70 -11.00 1.30
CA LEU A 28 -0.79 -9.89 1.61
C LEU A 28 0.66 -10.36 1.79
N MET A 29 0.88 -11.50 2.46
CA MET A 29 2.21 -12.11 2.61
C MET A 29 2.83 -12.48 1.26
N LYS A 30 2.05 -13.12 0.37
CA LYS A 30 2.52 -13.50 -0.98
C LYS A 30 2.86 -12.27 -1.81
N THR A 31 2.03 -11.23 -1.75
CA THR A 31 2.29 -9.96 -2.45
C THR A 31 3.56 -9.30 -1.92
N ALA A 32 3.72 -9.16 -0.60
CA ALA A 32 4.94 -8.57 -0.01
C ALA A 32 6.22 -9.35 -0.37
N ASN A 33 6.16 -10.69 -0.40
CA ASN A 33 7.27 -11.51 -0.86
C ASN A 33 7.62 -11.25 -2.32
N ARG A 34 6.60 -11.18 -3.17
CA ARG A 34 6.79 -11.00 -4.61
C ARG A 34 7.34 -9.61 -4.95
N GLU A 35 6.83 -8.58 -4.29
CA GLU A 35 7.20 -7.20 -4.57
C GLU A 35 8.58 -6.83 -4.03
N SER A 36 8.94 -7.30 -2.83
CA SER A 36 10.15 -6.82 -2.14
C SER A 36 10.99 -7.90 -1.47
N GLY A 37 10.57 -9.18 -1.51
CA GLY A 37 11.20 -10.23 -0.71
C GLY A 37 11.12 -9.94 0.80
N TYR A 38 10.03 -9.31 1.25
CA TYR A 38 9.82 -8.82 2.62
C TYR A 38 10.77 -7.69 3.05
N ASN A 39 11.41 -6.98 2.11
CA ASN A 39 12.26 -5.84 2.43
C ASN A 39 11.46 -4.52 2.43
N PRO A 40 11.14 -3.94 3.60
CA PRO A 40 10.39 -2.68 3.66
C PRO A 40 11.18 -1.47 3.17
N ARG A 41 12.48 -1.61 2.90
CA ARG A 41 13.34 -0.56 2.33
C ARG A 41 13.67 -0.80 0.87
N ALA A 42 13.02 -1.76 0.21
CA ALA A 42 13.17 -1.98 -1.22
C ALA A 42 12.83 -0.72 -2.01
N LYS A 43 13.62 -0.45 -3.06
CA LYS A 43 13.45 0.67 -3.98
C LYS A 43 13.79 0.19 -5.38
N ALA A 44 12.88 0.41 -6.32
CA ALA A 44 13.15 0.15 -7.73
C ALA A 44 14.14 1.21 -8.27
N SER A 45 15.03 0.81 -9.18
CA SER A 45 16.00 1.72 -9.83
C SER A 45 15.39 2.50 -11.00
N THR A 46 14.29 2.02 -11.57
CA THR A 46 13.68 2.55 -12.80
C THR A 46 12.33 3.24 -12.59
N SER A 47 11.82 3.28 -11.35
CA SER A 47 10.51 3.85 -11.05
C SER A 47 10.44 4.42 -9.63
N SER A 48 9.30 5.04 -9.29
CA SER A 48 9.04 5.54 -7.94
C SER A 48 8.62 4.46 -6.94
N ALA A 49 8.59 3.19 -7.38
CA ALA A 49 8.15 2.05 -6.59
C ALA A 49 9.09 1.81 -5.40
N ALA A 50 8.53 1.78 -4.19
CA ALA A 50 9.29 1.59 -2.98
C ALA A 50 8.47 0.92 -1.87
N GLY A 51 9.19 0.33 -0.92
CA GLY A 51 8.61 -0.26 0.27
C GLY A 51 8.19 -1.72 0.10
N LEU A 52 7.56 -2.24 1.15
CA LEU A 52 7.20 -3.66 1.27
C LEU A 52 6.32 -4.16 0.11
N PHE A 53 5.47 -3.28 -0.43
CA PHE A 53 4.52 -3.56 -1.52
C PHE A 53 4.84 -2.78 -2.79
N GLN A 54 6.06 -2.24 -2.93
CA GLN A 54 6.52 -1.52 -4.13
C GLN A 54 5.52 -0.46 -4.67
N PHE A 55 4.87 0.27 -3.76
CA PHE A 55 3.91 1.32 -4.13
C PHE A 55 4.58 2.37 -5.02
N VAL A 56 4.03 2.61 -6.22
CA VAL A 56 4.37 3.78 -7.03
C VAL A 56 3.72 5.03 -6.45
N GLU A 57 4.27 6.20 -6.78
CA GLU A 57 3.92 7.46 -6.14
C GLU A 57 2.44 7.83 -6.22
N GLN A 58 1.83 7.78 -7.40
CA GLN A 58 0.44 8.22 -7.55
C GLN A 58 -0.53 7.29 -6.81
N THR A 59 -0.32 5.97 -6.90
CA THR A 59 -1.11 4.97 -6.17
C THR A 59 -0.94 5.13 -4.66
N TRP A 60 0.26 5.45 -4.18
CA TRP A 60 0.48 5.72 -2.76
C TRP A 60 -0.29 6.95 -2.29
N LEU A 61 -0.12 8.07 -2.99
CA LEU A 61 -0.77 9.31 -2.61
C LEU A 61 -2.30 9.19 -2.67
N SER A 62 -2.83 8.52 -3.70
CA SER A 62 -4.27 8.29 -3.81
C SER A 62 -4.80 7.41 -2.68
N THR A 63 -4.13 6.30 -2.37
CA THR A 63 -4.55 5.35 -1.33
C THR A 63 -4.46 5.99 0.05
N LEU A 64 -3.34 6.67 0.35
CA LEU A 64 -3.14 7.35 1.63
C LEU A 64 -4.13 8.52 1.80
N LYS A 65 -4.43 9.27 0.73
CA LYS A 65 -5.45 10.33 0.80
C LYS A 65 -6.82 9.78 1.15
N GLN A 66 -7.20 8.64 0.56
CA GLN A 66 -8.53 8.05 0.74
C GLN A 66 -8.68 7.35 2.09
N HIS A 67 -7.67 6.62 2.52
CA HIS A 67 -7.79 5.69 3.65
C HIS A 67 -6.91 6.01 4.85
N GLY A 68 -5.90 6.89 4.70
CA GLY A 68 -4.91 7.16 5.74
C GLY A 68 -5.53 7.61 7.06
N SER A 69 -6.58 8.43 7.01
CA SER A 69 -7.26 8.93 8.20
C SER A 69 -7.88 7.83 9.06
N LYS A 70 -8.35 6.72 8.45
CA LYS A 70 -8.92 5.55 9.16
C LYS A 70 -7.92 4.90 10.12
N TYR A 71 -6.63 5.09 9.87
CA TYR A 71 -5.54 4.41 10.60
C TYR A 71 -4.59 5.37 11.33
N GLY A 72 -5.03 6.60 11.59
CA GLY A 72 -4.22 7.58 12.32
C GLY A 72 -3.18 8.31 11.46
N TYR A 73 -3.25 8.19 10.13
CA TYR A 73 -2.39 8.94 9.20
C TYR A 73 -3.07 10.20 8.64
N ALA A 74 -4.11 10.71 9.29
CA ALA A 74 -4.88 11.89 8.84
C ALA A 74 -3.97 13.09 8.53
N ARG A 75 -3.01 13.39 9.42
CA ARG A 75 -2.03 14.47 9.22
C ARG A 75 -1.19 14.35 7.94
N TYR A 76 -1.01 13.14 7.42
CA TYR A 76 -0.30 12.91 6.15
C TYR A 76 -1.27 12.94 4.97
N ALA A 77 -2.47 12.38 5.14
CA ALA A 77 -3.53 12.42 4.13
C ALA A 77 -3.97 13.86 3.82
N ASP A 78 -3.99 14.74 4.82
CA ASP A 78 -4.38 16.16 4.66
C ASP A 78 -3.36 16.97 3.87
N LEU A 79 -2.08 16.58 3.88
CA LEU A 79 -1.04 17.21 3.06
C LEU A 79 -1.16 16.88 1.57
N ILE A 80 -1.97 15.87 1.22
CA ILE A 80 -2.16 15.42 -0.14
C ILE A 80 -3.33 16.16 -0.76
N SER A 81 -3.06 16.81 -1.89
CA SER A 81 -4.05 17.51 -2.71
C SER A 81 -4.31 16.72 -4.00
N LYS A 82 -5.55 16.78 -4.49
CA LYS A 82 -5.92 16.26 -5.82
C LYS A 82 -6.13 17.44 -6.75
N GLY A 83 -5.33 17.52 -7.82
CA GLY A 83 -5.46 18.55 -8.85
C GLY A 83 -6.72 18.36 -9.70
N SER A 84 -7.05 19.38 -10.50
CA SER A 84 -8.15 19.31 -11.48
C SER A 84 -7.91 18.28 -12.58
N ASP A 85 -6.65 17.94 -12.84
CA ASP A 85 -6.21 16.86 -13.73
C ASP A 85 -6.35 15.46 -13.11
N GLY A 86 -6.83 15.38 -11.86
CA GLY A 86 -7.01 14.14 -11.12
C GLY A 86 -5.73 13.59 -10.48
N ARG A 87 -4.57 14.23 -10.68
CA ARG A 87 -3.30 13.79 -10.09
C ARG A 87 -3.20 14.19 -8.63
N TYR A 88 -2.51 13.37 -7.85
CA TYR A 88 -2.25 13.65 -6.44
C TYR A 88 -0.85 14.26 -6.27
N SER A 89 -0.74 15.27 -5.42
CA SER A 89 0.50 15.96 -5.11
C SER A 89 0.58 16.37 -3.64
N VAL A 90 1.80 16.64 -3.17
CA VAL A 90 2.08 17.19 -1.84
C VAL A 90 2.94 18.43 -2.02
N ASN A 91 2.54 19.55 -1.42
CA ASN A 91 3.27 20.81 -1.51
C ASN A 91 4.40 20.85 -0.47
N GLY A 92 5.59 21.27 -0.91
CA GLY A 92 6.79 21.35 -0.07
C GLY A 92 7.63 20.07 -0.05
N ALA A 93 8.95 20.21 -0.11
CA ALA A 93 9.87 19.08 -0.24
C ALA A 93 9.89 18.18 1.00
N GLU A 94 9.86 18.79 2.19
CA GLU A 94 9.89 18.11 3.49
C GLU A 94 8.59 17.35 3.74
N ALA A 95 7.45 18.00 3.49
CA ALA A 95 6.12 17.39 3.60
C ALA A 95 5.99 16.21 2.62
N ARG A 96 6.40 16.41 1.36
CA ARG A 96 6.43 15.34 0.37
C ARG A 96 7.30 14.19 0.83
N LYS A 97 8.51 14.45 1.31
CA LYS A 97 9.40 13.39 1.82
C LYS A 97 8.75 12.61 2.96
N ALA A 98 8.14 13.31 3.94
CA ALA A 98 7.47 12.68 5.07
C ALA A 98 6.31 11.76 4.62
N VAL A 99 5.48 12.22 3.67
CA VAL A 99 4.38 11.42 3.10
C VAL A 99 4.91 10.21 2.32
N MET A 100 5.96 10.39 1.50
CA MET A 100 6.48 9.30 0.66
C MET A 100 7.27 8.25 1.44
N ASP A 101 7.93 8.64 2.53
CA ASP A 101 8.71 7.74 3.39
C ASP A 101 7.84 6.80 4.22
N LEU A 102 6.56 7.12 4.44
CA LEU A 102 5.62 6.20 5.08
C LEU A 102 5.44 4.89 4.29
N ARG A 103 5.74 4.84 2.99
CA ARG A 103 5.80 3.57 2.22
C ARG A 103 6.84 2.60 2.75
N LEU A 104 7.85 3.11 3.43
CA LEU A 104 8.94 2.31 3.99
C LEU A 104 8.61 1.82 5.40
N ASP A 105 7.52 2.29 6.00
CA ASP A 105 6.99 1.79 7.26
C ASP A 105 6.13 0.54 7.00
N PRO A 106 6.50 -0.65 7.52
CA PRO A 106 5.77 -1.89 7.25
C PRO A 106 4.29 -1.79 7.61
N HIS A 107 3.96 -1.09 8.70
CA HIS A 107 2.58 -1.01 9.18
C HIS A 107 1.71 -0.15 8.25
N ALA A 108 2.15 1.07 7.94
CA ALA A 108 1.45 1.95 7.01
C ALA A 108 1.33 1.29 5.62
N ALA A 109 2.42 0.72 5.11
CA ALA A 109 2.43 0.06 3.81
C ALA A 109 1.48 -1.14 3.75
N SER A 110 1.44 -1.99 4.78
CA SER A 110 0.50 -3.13 4.84
C SER A 110 -0.96 -2.68 4.89
N LEU A 111 -1.29 -1.65 5.67
CA LEU A 111 -2.66 -1.12 5.75
C LEU A 111 -3.11 -0.57 4.40
N MET A 112 -2.29 0.24 3.75
CA MET A 112 -2.61 0.80 2.43
C MET A 112 -2.68 -0.28 1.36
N ALA A 113 -1.83 -1.31 1.41
CA ALA A 113 -1.92 -2.45 0.50
C ALA A 113 -3.22 -3.23 0.68
N GLY A 114 -3.67 -3.42 1.92
CA GLY A 114 -4.96 -4.03 2.21
C GLY A 114 -6.14 -3.20 1.69
N GLU A 115 -6.14 -1.88 1.88
CA GLU A 115 -7.21 -1.03 1.35
C GLU A 115 -7.22 -0.99 -0.17
N LEU A 116 -6.06 -0.86 -0.82
CA LEU A 116 -5.97 -0.91 -2.28
C LEU A 116 -6.51 -2.25 -2.84
N ALA A 117 -6.16 -3.37 -2.20
CA ALA A 117 -6.68 -4.67 -2.60
C ALA A 117 -8.20 -4.78 -2.38
N SER A 118 -8.73 -4.21 -1.31
CA SER A 118 -10.17 -4.14 -1.02
C SER A 118 -10.92 -3.29 -2.07
N ASP A 119 -10.35 -2.15 -2.46
CA ASP A 119 -10.89 -1.27 -3.51
C ASP A 119 -10.92 -2.00 -4.87
N HIS A 120 -9.83 -2.68 -5.22
CA HIS A 120 -9.76 -3.51 -6.43
C HIS A 120 -10.77 -4.66 -6.40
N ALA A 121 -10.92 -5.31 -5.24
CA ALA A 121 -11.90 -6.38 -5.07
C ALA A 121 -13.32 -5.87 -5.30
N SER A 122 -13.64 -4.72 -4.73
CA SER A 122 -14.95 -4.08 -4.85
C SER A 122 -15.24 -3.65 -6.29
N TYR A 123 -14.25 -3.05 -6.96
CA TYR A 123 -14.35 -2.65 -8.37
C TYR A 123 -14.61 -3.86 -9.28
N LEU A 124 -13.79 -4.91 -9.16
CA LEU A 124 -13.92 -6.12 -9.98
C LEU A 124 -15.22 -6.87 -9.69
N LYS A 125 -15.65 -6.95 -8.42
CA LYS A 125 -16.94 -7.53 -8.05
C LYS A 125 -18.10 -6.77 -8.69
N GLY A 126 -18.08 -5.44 -8.66
CA GLY A 126 -19.10 -4.61 -9.31
C GLY A 126 -19.18 -4.81 -10.82
N ARG A 127 -18.09 -5.21 -11.49
CA ARG A 127 -18.05 -5.46 -12.94
C ARG A 127 -18.35 -6.90 -13.34
N THR A 128 -18.00 -7.86 -12.51
CA THR A 128 -18.08 -9.29 -12.85
C THR A 128 -19.24 -10.00 -12.16
N GLY A 129 -19.83 -9.40 -11.13
CA GLY A 129 -20.87 -10.02 -10.30
C GLY A 129 -20.38 -11.13 -9.36
N ARG A 130 -19.07 -11.42 -9.33
CA ARG A 130 -18.46 -12.46 -8.49
C ARG A 130 -17.30 -11.94 -7.66
N THR A 131 -16.94 -12.67 -6.61
CA THR A 131 -15.73 -12.37 -5.84
C THR A 131 -14.48 -12.60 -6.71
N PRO A 132 -13.56 -11.63 -6.80
CA PRO A 132 -12.33 -11.80 -7.57
C PRO A 132 -11.40 -12.84 -6.93
N THR A 133 -10.66 -13.54 -7.77
CA THR A 133 -9.61 -14.46 -7.33
C THR A 133 -8.36 -13.71 -6.87
N ALA A 134 -7.51 -14.36 -6.09
CA ALA A 134 -6.22 -13.78 -5.68
C ALA A 134 -5.34 -13.37 -6.89
N GLY A 135 -5.40 -14.12 -7.99
CA GLY A 135 -4.70 -13.77 -9.23
C GLY A 135 -5.23 -12.50 -9.88
N GLU A 136 -6.55 -12.31 -9.90
CA GLU A 136 -7.18 -11.09 -10.43
C GLU A 136 -6.90 -9.87 -9.53
N LEU A 137 -6.93 -10.04 -8.21
CA LEU A 137 -6.53 -8.97 -7.28
C LEU A 137 -5.07 -8.58 -7.45
N TYR A 138 -4.18 -9.57 -7.62
CA TYR A 138 -2.79 -9.31 -7.90
C TYR A 138 -2.60 -8.61 -9.25
N ALA A 139 -3.29 -9.05 -10.30
CA ALA A 139 -3.23 -8.39 -11.61
C ALA A 139 -3.69 -6.94 -11.53
N ALA A 140 -4.78 -6.66 -10.80
CA ALA A 140 -5.24 -5.29 -10.55
C ALA A 140 -4.20 -4.47 -9.76
N HIS A 141 -3.56 -5.05 -8.74
CA HIS A 141 -2.48 -4.39 -8.00
C HIS A 141 -1.31 -3.97 -8.91
N PHE A 142 -0.92 -4.84 -9.84
CA PHE A 142 0.20 -4.57 -10.75
C PHE A 142 -0.13 -3.54 -11.83
N LEU A 143 -1.37 -3.52 -12.33
CA LEU A 143 -1.80 -2.63 -13.42
C LEU A 143 -2.10 -1.21 -12.94
N GLY A 144 -2.30 -1.01 -11.64
CA GLY A 144 -2.57 0.30 -11.04
C GLY A 144 -4.04 0.69 -11.10
#